data_AF-A0A6J7QBU9-F1
#
_entry.id   AF-A0A6J7QBU9-F1
#
_cell.length_a   1.000
_cell.length_b   1.000
_cell.length_c   1.000
_cell.angle_alpha   90.00
_cell.angle_beta   90.00
_cell.angle_gamma   90.00
#
_symmetry.space_group_name_H-M   'P 1'
#
loop_
_entity.id
_entity.type
_entity.pdbx_description
1 polymer ?
#
loop_
_entity_poly.entity_id
_entity_poly.type
_entity_poly.pdbx_seq_one_letter_code
_entity_poly.pdbx_strand_id
1 'polypeptide(L)'
;MGIRRPSLLHHFPSKEALYEEVFEQLLSDWIERLAGAIGAPETGNRKMELVIGAGFDLFADNPDYVRLMRREALDGGIHLGIDMAAVLRPMFDRAVLFFEREMNSGTFRRQDPAQLLLTGYGALLSYFSDAPFVGGLIDADALSPDVLRRRRQHIIDFFLAALEP
;
A
#
# COMPACT_ATOMS: atom_id res chain seq x y z
N MET A 1 18.92 -11.61 44.47
CA MET A 1 17.58 -12.14 44.18
C MET A 1 17.22 -11.77 42.74
N GLY A 2 17.39 -12.70 41.80
CA GLY A 2 17.15 -12.47 40.38
C GLY A 2 15.66 -12.52 40.06
N ILE A 3 15.12 -11.43 39.51
CA ILE A 3 13.73 -11.36 39.07
C ILE A 3 13.66 -11.96 37.67
N ARG A 4 13.12 -13.19 37.56
CA ARG A 4 12.72 -13.78 36.27
C ARG A 4 11.41 -13.11 35.84
N ARG A 5 11.43 -12.46 34.67
CA ARG A 5 10.24 -12.03 33.93
C ARG A 5 9.42 -13.28 33.56
N PRO A 6 8.13 -13.39 33.89
CA PRO A 6 7.28 -14.41 33.30
C PRO A 6 7.09 -14.07 31.82
N SER A 7 7.45 -15.03 31.00
CA SER A 7 7.40 -15.06 29.55
C SER A 7 5.98 -14.88 29.00
N LEU A 8 5.76 -13.80 28.25
CA LEU A 8 4.62 -13.58 27.33
C LEU A 8 4.68 -14.51 26.10
N LEU A 9 4.93 -15.81 26.29
CA LEU A 9 5.08 -16.80 25.21
C LEU A 9 4.02 -17.91 25.23
N HIS A 10 2.88 -17.73 25.91
CA HIS A 10 1.87 -18.79 26.06
C HIS A 10 0.51 -18.44 25.42
N HIS A 11 0.50 -17.80 24.25
CA HIS A 11 -0.77 -17.66 23.52
C HIS A 11 -0.76 -17.87 22.00
N PHE A 12 0.36 -18.26 21.38
CA PHE A 12 0.39 -18.57 19.93
C PHE A 12 1.20 -19.86 19.67
N PRO A 13 0.68 -20.80 18.84
CA PRO A 13 1.24 -22.13 18.69
C PRO A 13 2.59 -22.20 17.95
N SER A 14 2.98 -21.15 17.21
CA SER A 14 4.34 -20.95 16.69
C SER A 14 4.58 -19.50 16.26
N LYS A 15 5.82 -19.15 15.91
CA LYS A 15 6.17 -17.84 15.34
C LYS A 15 5.51 -17.64 13.98
N GLU A 16 5.32 -18.70 13.20
CA GLU A 16 4.61 -18.68 11.91
C GLU A 16 3.10 -18.43 12.07
N ALA A 17 2.46 -19.01 13.09
CA ALA A 17 1.03 -18.80 13.33
C ALA A 17 0.72 -17.36 13.77
N LEU A 18 1.55 -16.78 14.64
CA LEU A 18 1.45 -15.35 14.99
C LEU A 18 1.73 -14.45 13.77
N TYR A 19 2.61 -14.90 12.88
CA TYR A 19 2.99 -14.18 11.68
C TYR A 19 1.83 -14.13 10.67
N GLU A 20 1.14 -15.25 10.47
CA GLU A 20 -0.05 -15.35 9.61
C GLU A 20 -1.20 -14.48 10.15
N GLU A 21 -1.52 -14.55 11.44
CA GLU A 21 -2.65 -13.83 12.04
C GLU A 21 -2.44 -12.29 12.03
N VAL A 22 -1.23 -11.82 12.36
CA VAL A 22 -0.89 -10.39 12.27
C VAL A 22 -0.93 -9.90 10.82
N PHE A 23 -0.50 -10.74 9.89
CA PHE A 23 -0.50 -10.42 8.48
C PHE A 23 -1.92 -10.30 7.92
N GLU A 24 -2.81 -11.25 8.23
CA GLU A 24 -4.22 -11.22 7.82
C GLU A 24 -4.95 -9.99 8.37
N GLN A 25 -4.68 -9.64 9.63
CA GLN A 25 -5.28 -8.46 10.26
C GLN A 25 -4.82 -7.17 9.58
N LEU A 26 -3.51 -6.99 9.36
CA LEU A 26 -2.98 -5.82 8.68
C LEU A 26 -3.47 -5.72 7.24
N LEU A 27 -3.59 -6.84 6.53
CA LEU A 27 -4.15 -6.90 5.18
C LEU A 27 -5.63 -6.51 5.16
N SER A 28 -6.40 -6.98 6.14
CA SER A 28 -7.83 -6.65 6.27
C SER A 28 -8.04 -5.16 6.53
N ASP A 29 -7.29 -4.58 7.47
CA ASP A 29 -7.33 -3.14 7.77
C ASP A 29 -6.95 -2.30 6.53
N TRP A 30 -5.97 -2.79 5.77
CA TRP A 30 -5.56 -2.20 4.49
C TRP A 30 -6.69 -2.19 3.46
N ILE A 31 -7.34 -3.34 3.28
CA ILE A 31 -8.44 -3.52 2.34
C ILE A 31 -9.62 -2.63 2.74
N GLU A 32 -9.96 -2.56 4.02
CA GLU A 32 -11.07 -1.73 4.51
C GLU A 32 -10.85 -0.24 4.28
N ARG A 33 -9.65 0.27 4.62
CA ARG A 33 -9.30 1.68 4.41
C ARG A 33 -9.32 2.05 2.92
N LEU A 34 -8.76 1.20 2.06
CA LEU A 34 -8.74 1.47 0.62
C LEU A 34 -10.12 1.30 -0.02
N ALA A 35 -10.92 0.34 0.44
CA ALA A 35 -12.32 0.20 0.03
C ALA A 35 -13.15 1.42 0.43
N GLY A 36 -12.93 2.00 1.61
CA GLY A 36 -13.55 3.25 2.04
C GLY A 36 -13.20 4.42 1.13
N ALA A 37 -11.91 4.59 0.80
CA ALA A 37 -11.45 5.62 -0.12
C ALA A 37 -12.04 5.44 -1.54
N ILE A 38 -12.11 4.21 -2.05
CA ILE A 38 -12.73 3.87 -3.35
C ILE A 38 -14.26 4.04 -3.30
N GLY A 39 -14.90 3.82 -2.16
CA GLY A 39 -16.35 3.94 -1.97
C GLY A 39 -16.87 5.36 -1.72
N ALA A 40 -15.98 6.31 -1.41
CA ALA A 40 -16.32 7.70 -1.12
C ALA A 40 -17.08 8.41 -2.29
N PRO A 41 -17.98 9.37 -2.02
CA PRO A 41 -18.86 9.96 -3.04
C PRO A 41 -18.14 10.93 -4.01
N GLU A 42 -16.89 11.30 -3.76
CA GLU A 42 -16.10 12.20 -4.59
C GLU A 42 -15.86 11.60 -5.98
N THR A 43 -15.65 12.48 -6.96
CA THR A 43 -15.36 12.14 -8.36
C THR A 43 -14.12 12.89 -8.87
N GLY A 44 -13.61 12.49 -10.04
CA GLY A 44 -12.49 13.14 -10.72
C GLY A 44 -11.23 13.29 -9.86
N ASN A 45 -10.55 14.43 -9.98
CA ASN A 45 -9.26 14.68 -9.33
C ASN A 45 -9.31 14.55 -7.81
N ARG A 46 -10.39 15.01 -7.18
CA ARG A 46 -10.53 14.95 -5.71
C ARG A 46 -10.69 13.53 -5.20
N LYS A 47 -11.41 12.68 -5.94
CA LYS A 47 -11.45 11.24 -5.67
C LYS A 47 -10.06 10.62 -5.80
N MET A 48 -9.29 11.07 -6.79
CA MET A 48 -7.97 10.54 -7.02
C MET A 48 -6.98 10.91 -5.91
N GLU A 49 -6.98 12.16 -5.47
CA GLU A 49 -6.21 12.62 -4.31
C GLU A 49 -6.53 11.78 -3.06
N LEU A 50 -7.81 11.48 -2.82
CA LEU A 50 -8.25 10.66 -1.68
C LEU A 50 -7.73 9.22 -1.77
N VAL A 51 -7.86 8.58 -2.94
CA VAL A 51 -7.46 7.18 -3.11
C VAL A 51 -5.93 7.03 -3.06
N ILE A 52 -5.18 7.90 -3.75
CA ILE A 52 -3.71 7.87 -3.73
C ILE A 52 -3.20 8.26 -2.35
N GLY A 53 -3.81 9.28 -1.73
CA GLY A 53 -3.48 9.69 -0.38
C GLY A 53 -3.68 8.55 0.63
N ALA A 54 -4.84 7.90 0.60
CA ALA A 54 -5.11 6.74 1.45
C ALA A 54 -4.11 5.60 1.19
N GLY A 55 -3.82 5.28 -0.07
CA GLY A 55 -2.80 4.29 -0.44
C GLY A 55 -1.42 4.65 0.08
N PHE A 56 -1.01 5.92 0.02
CA PHE A 56 0.26 6.38 0.58
C PHE A 56 0.30 6.24 2.10
N ASP A 57 -0.73 6.76 2.78
CA ASP A 57 -0.81 6.79 4.24
C ASP A 57 -0.83 5.35 4.81
N LEU A 58 -1.46 4.42 4.09
CA LEU A 58 -1.45 3.00 4.40
C LEU A 58 -0.05 2.37 4.47
N PHE A 59 0.84 2.74 3.54
CA PHE A 59 2.22 2.24 3.53
C PHE A 59 3.08 2.99 4.54
N ALA A 60 2.84 4.29 4.71
CA ALA A 60 3.57 5.15 5.65
C ALA A 60 3.33 4.76 7.12
N ASP A 61 2.10 4.35 7.45
CA ASP A 61 1.73 3.89 8.79
C ASP A 61 2.36 2.52 9.11
N ASN A 62 2.70 1.71 8.09
CA ASN A 62 3.10 0.31 8.27
C ASN A 62 4.36 -0.10 7.45
N PRO A 63 5.50 0.62 7.54
CA PRO A 63 6.66 0.37 6.67
C PRO A 63 7.30 -1.02 6.87
N ASP A 64 7.26 -1.56 8.10
CA ASP A 64 7.72 -2.92 8.39
C ASP A 64 6.88 -3.99 7.67
N TYR A 65 5.57 -3.81 7.65
CA TYR A 65 4.65 -4.67 6.92
C TYR A 65 4.92 -4.62 5.41
N VAL A 66 5.18 -3.43 4.86
CA VAL A 66 5.50 -3.27 3.43
C VAL A 66 6.78 -4.00 3.06
N ARG A 67 7.82 -3.94 3.90
CA ARG A 67 9.05 -4.71 3.72
C ARG A 67 8.79 -6.21 3.70
N LEU A 68 7.91 -6.66 4.59
CA LEU A 68 7.52 -8.06 4.69
C LEU A 68 6.78 -8.53 3.44
N MET A 69 5.75 -7.79 3.04
CA MET A 69 5.01 -8.01 1.80
C MET A 69 5.93 -8.15 0.59
N ARG A 70 6.91 -7.25 0.46
CA ARG A 70 7.88 -7.32 -0.64
C ARG A 70 8.72 -8.58 -0.59
N ARG A 71 9.17 -9.00 0.60
CA ARG A 71 9.94 -10.24 0.76
C ARG A 71 9.11 -11.45 0.35
N GLU A 72 7.87 -11.55 0.81
CA GLU A 72 6.99 -12.66 0.44
C GLU A 72 6.68 -12.67 -1.05
N ALA A 73 6.46 -11.50 -1.66
CA ALA A 73 6.26 -11.39 -3.10
C ALA A 73 7.49 -11.86 -3.90
N LEU A 74 8.70 -11.62 -3.41
CA LEU A 74 9.95 -12.08 -4.03
C LEU A 74 10.21 -13.58 -3.80
N ASP A 75 9.86 -14.07 -2.61
CA ASP A 75 10.00 -15.47 -2.22
C ASP A 75 8.85 -16.35 -2.74
N GLY A 76 7.90 -15.79 -3.51
CA GLY A 76 6.79 -16.53 -4.13
C GLY A 76 5.68 -16.95 -3.16
N GLY A 77 5.54 -16.27 -2.02
CA GLY A 77 4.51 -16.54 -1.00
C GLY A 77 4.74 -17.80 -0.16
N ILE A 78 5.94 -18.37 -0.22
CA ILE A 78 6.28 -19.66 0.40
C ILE A 78 6.06 -19.66 1.92
N HIS A 79 6.28 -18.55 2.61
CA HIS A 79 6.21 -18.55 4.08
C HIS A 79 4.82 -18.23 4.62
N LEU A 80 4.00 -17.51 3.86
CA LEU A 80 2.62 -17.20 4.26
C LEU A 80 1.65 -18.32 3.88
N GLY A 81 1.91 -19.08 2.82
CA GLY A 81 0.96 -20.10 2.34
C GLY A 81 -0.36 -19.53 1.81
N ILE A 82 -0.48 -18.20 1.69
CA ILE A 82 -1.67 -17.50 1.19
C ILE A 82 -1.40 -16.98 -0.22
N ASP A 83 -2.37 -17.21 -1.13
CA ASP A 83 -2.37 -16.59 -2.46
C ASP A 83 -2.73 -15.09 -2.36
N MET A 84 -1.71 -14.25 -2.15
CA MET A 84 -1.84 -12.80 -2.07
C MET A 84 -2.45 -12.16 -3.32
N ALA A 85 -2.20 -12.74 -4.49
CA ALA A 85 -2.79 -12.23 -5.71
C ALA A 85 -4.31 -12.45 -5.70
N ALA A 86 -4.77 -13.63 -5.28
CA ALA A 86 -6.20 -13.92 -5.13
C ALA A 86 -6.89 -12.99 -4.13
N VAL A 87 -6.24 -12.68 -2.99
CA VAL A 87 -6.81 -11.80 -1.97
C VAL A 87 -6.95 -10.35 -2.46
N LEU A 88 -5.94 -9.82 -3.17
CA LEU A 88 -5.91 -8.43 -3.61
C LEU A 88 -6.70 -8.17 -4.91
N ARG A 89 -6.93 -9.21 -5.72
CA ARG A 89 -7.54 -9.06 -7.05
C ARG A 89 -8.92 -8.40 -7.07
N PRO A 90 -9.87 -8.73 -6.16
CA PRO A 90 -11.17 -8.04 -6.14
C PRO A 90 -11.07 -6.53 -5.98
N MET A 91 -10.08 -6.05 -5.21
CA MET A 91 -9.85 -4.62 -5.01
C MET A 91 -9.20 -3.99 -6.24
N PHE A 92 -8.23 -4.68 -6.84
CA PHE A 92 -7.62 -4.26 -8.11
C PHE A 92 -8.68 -4.09 -9.21
N ASP A 93 -9.55 -5.09 -9.38
CA ASP A 93 -10.62 -5.06 -10.39
C ASP A 93 -11.61 -3.91 -10.14
N ARG A 94 -11.97 -3.63 -8.87
CA ARG A 94 -12.82 -2.47 -8.52
C ARG A 94 -12.16 -1.13 -8.87
N ALA A 95 -10.86 -1.00 -8.63
CA ALA A 95 -10.12 0.20 -8.96
C ALA A 95 -9.99 0.39 -10.48
N VAL A 96 -9.76 -0.70 -11.23
CA VAL A 96 -9.79 -0.69 -12.70
C VAL A 96 -11.13 -0.15 -13.21
N LEU A 97 -12.25 -0.73 -12.73
CA LEU A 97 -13.59 -0.29 -13.12
C LEU A 97 -13.86 1.18 -12.78
N PHE A 98 -13.30 1.70 -11.69
CA PHE A 98 -13.38 3.11 -11.35
C PHE A 98 -12.69 3.98 -12.41
N PHE A 99 -11.43 3.69 -12.74
CA PHE A 99 -10.70 4.44 -13.76
C PHE A 99 -11.37 4.36 -15.13
N GLU A 100 -11.86 3.19 -15.52
CA GLU A 100 -12.59 3.03 -16.80
C GLU A 100 -13.83 3.93 -16.87
N ARG A 101 -14.60 4.07 -15.78
CA ARG A 101 -15.77 4.96 -15.74
C ARG A 101 -15.38 6.43 -15.90
N GLU A 102 -14.37 6.90 -15.17
CA GLU A 102 -13.90 8.29 -15.26
C GLU A 102 -13.27 8.60 -16.63
N MET A 103 -12.61 7.61 -17.24
CA MET A 103 -12.08 7.69 -18.60
C MET A 103 -13.19 7.67 -19.67
N ASN A 104 -14.27 6.94 -19.45
CA ASN A 104 -15.44 6.91 -20.34
C ASN A 104 -16.24 8.22 -20.26
N SER A 105 -16.26 8.89 -19.10
CA SER A 105 -16.95 10.18 -18.93
C SER A 105 -16.14 11.37 -19.45
N GLY A 106 -14.88 11.15 -19.88
CA GLY A 106 -13.97 12.21 -20.33
C GLY A 106 -13.35 13.01 -19.18
N THR A 107 -13.52 12.56 -17.93
CA THR A 107 -12.91 13.19 -16.76
C THR A 107 -11.41 12.93 -16.72
N PHE A 108 -10.98 11.73 -17.13
CA PHE A 108 -9.58 11.35 -17.25
C PHE A 108 -9.19 11.01 -18.69
N ARG A 109 -7.93 11.27 -19.03
CA ARG A 109 -7.32 10.80 -20.29
C ARG A 109 -7.41 9.28 -20.42
N ARG A 110 -7.71 8.82 -21.63
CA ARG A 110 -7.75 7.39 -21.97
C ARG A 110 -6.35 6.77 -21.87
N GLN A 111 -6.22 5.72 -21.06
CA GLN A 111 -5.03 4.87 -20.97
C GLN A 111 -5.41 3.52 -20.34
N ASP A 112 -4.45 2.62 -20.22
CA ASP A 112 -4.67 1.34 -19.54
C ASP A 112 -4.74 1.55 -18.01
N PRO A 113 -5.91 1.33 -17.36
CA PRO A 113 -6.08 1.52 -15.93
C PRO A 113 -5.30 0.51 -15.09
N ALA A 114 -5.10 -0.71 -15.58
CA ALA A 114 -4.32 -1.73 -14.88
C ALA A 114 -2.84 -1.32 -14.82
N GLN A 115 -2.28 -0.81 -15.92
CA GLN A 115 -0.90 -0.29 -15.95
C GLN A 115 -0.71 0.92 -15.04
N LEU A 116 -1.71 1.81 -14.98
CA LEU A 116 -1.69 2.96 -14.07
C LEU A 116 -1.63 2.50 -12.61
N LEU A 117 -2.47 1.53 -12.23
CA LEU A 117 -2.49 0.94 -10.88
C LEU A 117 -1.17 0.26 -10.54
N LEU A 118 -0.61 -0.53 -11.46
CA LEU A 118 0.69 -1.19 -11.27
C LEU A 118 1.83 -0.17 -11.08
N THR A 119 1.78 0.95 -11.80
CA THR A 119 2.73 2.06 -11.64
C THR A 119 2.64 2.66 -10.24
N GLY A 120 1.42 2.89 -9.73
CA GLY A 120 1.20 3.43 -8.39
C GLY A 120 1.64 2.48 -7.30
N TYR A 121 1.25 1.20 -7.44
CA TYR A 121 1.69 0.12 -6.56
C TYR A 121 3.23 0.05 -6.50
N GLY A 122 3.91 0.05 -7.64
CA GLY A 122 5.37 0.04 -7.69
C GLY A 122 5.99 1.27 -7.05
N ALA A 123 5.46 2.47 -7.31
CA ALA A 123 5.97 3.73 -6.77
C ALA A 123 5.84 3.84 -5.24
N LEU A 124 4.80 3.25 -4.65
CA LEU A 124 4.60 3.17 -3.20
C LEU A 124 5.42 2.03 -2.60
N LEU A 125 5.24 0.80 -3.10
CA LEU A 125 5.93 -0.39 -2.60
C LEU A 125 7.43 -0.17 -2.56
N SER A 126 8.03 0.25 -3.67
CA SER A 126 9.49 0.43 -3.75
C SER A 126 10.00 1.43 -2.74
N TYR A 127 9.35 2.59 -2.62
CA TYR A 127 9.77 3.65 -1.72
C TYR A 127 9.83 3.21 -0.26
N PHE A 128 8.75 2.58 0.22
CA PHE A 128 8.64 2.20 1.63
C PHE A 128 9.44 0.93 1.99
N SER A 129 9.48 -0.05 1.09
CA SER A 129 10.26 -1.26 1.34
C SER A 129 11.77 -1.03 1.22
N ASP A 130 12.21 -0.10 0.36
CA ASP A 130 13.62 0.24 0.18
C ASP A 130 14.02 1.49 0.99
N ALA A 131 13.22 1.90 1.98
CA ALA A 131 13.41 3.16 2.70
C ALA A 131 14.84 3.42 3.22
N PRO A 132 15.60 2.43 3.76
CA PRO A 132 17.00 2.64 4.14
C PRO A 132 17.91 2.98 2.95
N PHE A 133 17.71 2.31 1.80
CA PHE A 133 18.45 2.58 0.57
C PHE A 133 18.09 3.94 0.00
N VAL A 134 16.80 4.27 -0.06
CA VAL A 134 16.31 5.59 -0.47
C VAL A 134 16.91 6.68 0.42
N GLY A 135 16.95 6.46 1.74
CA GLY A 135 17.53 7.41 2.69
C GLY A 135 19.00 7.69 2.42
N GLY A 136 19.78 6.67 2.03
CA GLY A 136 21.16 6.84 1.57
C GLY A 136 21.30 7.57 0.23
N LEU A 137 20.31 7.52 -0.66
CA LEU A 137 20.33 8.26 -1.94
C LEU A 137 20.00 9.74 -1.78
N ILE A 138 19.17 10.09 -0.79
CA ILE A 138 18.68 11.46 -0.58
C ILE A 138 19.37 12.18 0.59
N ASP A 139 20.37 11.53 1.21
CA ASP A 139 21.08 12.01 2.40
C ASP A 139 20.14 12.47 3.53
N ALA A 140 19.03 11.75 3.74
CA ALA A 140 18.03 12.06 4.74
C ALA A 140 17.26 10.81 5.19
N ASP A 141 16.59 10.89 6.34
CA ASP A 141 15.61 9.85 6.71
C ASP A 141 14.41 9.91 5.76
N ALA A 142 14.29 8.89 4.91
CA ALA A 142 13.20 8.74 3.94
C ALA A 142 11.81 8.67 4.57
N LEU A 143 11.73 8.26 5.84
CA LEU A 143 10.48 8.17 6.60
C LEU A 143 10.25 9.37 7.52
N SER A 144 11.12 10.37 7.48
CA SER A 144 10.89 11.61 8.24
C SER A 144 9.61 12.31 7.77
N PRO A 145 8.84 12.95 8.67
CA PRO A 145 7.56 13.56 8.32
C PRO A 145 7.64 14.55 7.14
N ASP A 146 8.72 15.32 7.06
CA ASP A 146 8.90 16.33 6.01
C ASP A 146 9.16 15.70 4.65
N VAL A 147 9.94 14.62 4.61
CA VAL A 147 10.22 13.87 3.38
C VAL A 147 8.95 13.15 2.92
N LEU A 148 8.22 12.50 3.83
CA LEU A 148 6.95 11.83 3.51
C LEU A 148 5.91 12.80 2.96
N ARG A 149 5.76 14.00 3.54
CA ARG A 149 4.84 15.03 3.02
C ARG A 149 5.20 15.42 1.58
N ARG A 150 6.48 15.66 1.30
CA ARG A 150 6.94 15.98 -0.07
C ARG A 150 6.71 14.82 -1.03
N ARG A 151 7.00 13.59 -0.59
CA ARG A 151 6.82 12.39 -1.42
C ARG A 151 5.34 12.16 -1.74
N ARG A 152 4.46 12.29 -0.75
CA ARG A 152 3.00 12.16 -0.92
C ARG A 152 2.47 13.17 -1.93
N GLN A 153 2.84 14.45 -1.78
CA GLN A 153 2.44 15.50 -2.71
C GLN A 153 2.93 15.20 -4.14
N HIS A 154 4.20 14.84 -4.30
CA HIS A 154 4.77 14.51 -5.60
C HIS A 154 4.03 13.35 -6.29
N ILE A 155 3.69 12.28 -5.56
CA ILE A 155 2.95 11.15 -6.14
C ILE A 155 1.56 11.62 -6.58
N ILE A 156 0.84 12.36 -5.75
CA ILE A 156 -0.49 12.88 -6.10
C ILE A 156 -0.40 13.74 -7.37
N ASP A 157 0.51 14.72 -7.40
CA ASP A 157 0.69 15.63 -8.54
C ASP A 157 1.04 14.84 -9.82
N PHE A 158 1.92 13.85 -9.71
CA PHE A 158 2.33 13.01 -10.84
C PHE A 158 1.14 12.24 -11.44
N PHE A 159 0.31 11.63 -10.60
CA PHE A 159 -0.86 10.87 -11.07
C PHE A 159 -1.95 11.79 -11.61
N LEU A 160 -2.19 12.95 -10.99
CA LEU A 160 -3.14 13.93 -11.51
C LEU A 160 -2.71 14.42 -12.89
N ALA A 161 -1.45 14.82 -13.06
CA ALA A 161 -0.91 15.22 -14.35
C ALA A 161 -0.99 14.10 -15.41
N ALA A 162 -0.77 12.84 -15.01
CA ALA A 162 -0.91 11.70 -15.92
C ALA A 162 -2.36 11.44 -16.39
N LEU A 163 -3.34 11.98 -15.66
CA LEU A 163 -4.78 11.81 -15.90
C LEU A 163 -5.45 13.02 -16.55
N GLU A 164 -4.75 14.16 -16.67
CA GLU A 164 -5.26 15.35 -17.37
C GLU A 164 -5.67 14.99 -18.82
N PRO A 165 -6.93 15.28 -19.24
CA PRO A 165 -7.49 14.93 -20.55
C PRO A 165 -6.71 15.42 -21.77
#